data_AF-G2YR63-F1
#
_entry.id   AF-G2YR63-F1
#
_cell.length_a   1.000
_cell.length_b   1.000
_cell.length_c   1.000
_cell.angle_alpha   90.00
_cell.angle_beta   90.00
_cell.angle_gamma   90.00
#
_symmetry.space_group_name_H-M   'P 1'
#
loop_
_entity.id
_entity.type
_entity.pdbx_description
1 polymer ?
#
loop_
_entity_poly.entity_id
_entity_poly.type
_entity_poly.pdbx_seq_one_letter_code
_entity_poly.pdbx_strand_id
1 'polypeptide(L)'
;MAASNGCPVGETTVPDAIVSEKVANGSSNVAKKLHGRAFYESIGSPKFVLAPMVDQSEFAWRMLSRSFMSPESNKSLVAYSPMFHARMFSETPKFRDAHFQPMKSSLVSQLGSSSTTPKEELFLDGNPAFDRPLFVQFCANDEKELLEGAKFVAPFCDAVDLNLGCPQGIARRGKYGAFLQEDQGLIFRLINTLHKELDVPVTAKIRILDTREKTLDYAKMVISAGASILTVHGRTREMKGHKTGLANWEMLRFLRESLPKEVVLFVNGNILAREDIDECLKATGADGVMSAEGNLYDPTIFSDAPAPGEEGREYWRSLDGKMGGWRMDAVLRRYLDIIYKYVLQVSPPERKPLFISSDPPEEMKEEVEEEEEEGPPRKKQKSEKKERTTSPSLVAMQPHCFKLLRPLVSKHHGIRDALAKSRAGDIKAFENVLQMTEKVVKEGILEYERTNGESYKEEVERAEKEREEKMKGGGKGANGRGGTNGDGEGNGEVQFEESSLETVRRCKRPWWVVQAYVRPLPMEALAKGSLTLSRKERGGKGEEKGEEKKVVEEKKVNGAGSEEGGKVEVQAVGEGDGEKKGEMETVEVPKDGLVCG
;
A
#
# COMPACT_ATOMS: atom_id res chain seq x y z
N MET A 1 -36.44 -19.45 75.47
CA MET A 1 -36.86 -18.04 75.53
C MET A 1 -37.32 -17.68 74.14
N ALA A 2 -38.62 -17.84 73.87
CA ALA A 2 -39.61 -16.76 73.85
C ALA A 2 -39.23 -15.66 72.84
N ALA A 3 -40.02 -15.29 71.84
CA ALA A 3 -41.33 -15.73 71.35
C ALA A 3 -41.50 -15.03 69.98
N SER A 4 -42.15 -15.67 68.99
CA SER A 4 -43.46 -15.21 68.42
C SER A 4 -43.37 -13.97 67.51
N ASN A 5 -44.00 -13.80 66.35
CA ASN A 5 -45.10 -14.40 65.57
C ASN A 5 -44.96 -13.74 64.17
N GLY A 6 -45.51 -14.20 63.04
CA GLY A 6 -46.58 -15.14 62.81
C GLY A 6 -46.72 -15.44 61.30
N CYS A 7 -47.43 -16.53 61.07
CA CYS A 7 -47.72 -17.30 59.85
C CYS A 7 -48.87 -16.64 59.01
N PRO A 8 -49.43 -17.28 57.95
CA PRO A 8 -48.88 -17.77 56.67
C PRO A 8 -49.88 -17.53 55.49
N VAL A 9 -49.84 -18.41 54.46
CA VAL A 9 -50.84 -18.75 53.40
C VAL A 9 -50.34 -18.35 52.00
N GLY A 10 -50.21 -19.24 51.00
CA GLY A 10 -50.52 -20.67 50.91
C GLY A 10 -50.10 -21.25 49.55
N GLU A 11 -49.93 -22.57 49.55
CA GLU A 11 -49.92 -23.62 48.51
C GLU A 11 -50.10 -23.21 47.02
N THR A 12 -49.36 -23.79 46.06
CA THR A 12 -49.72 -25.10 45.49
C THR A 12 -48.63 -25.73 44.58
N THR A 13 -48.25 -26.97 44.93
CA THR A 13 -48.07 -28.22 44.13
C THR A 13 -47.25 -28.31 42.81
N VAL A 14 -46.11 -29.02 42.89
CA VAL A 14 -45.54 -30.20 42.12
C VAL A 14 -46.23 -30.70 40.83
N PRO A 15 -45.57 -31.42 39.85
CA PRO A 15 -44.61 -32.54 40.08
C PRO A 15 -43.46 -32.81 39.06
N ASP A 16 -42.66 -33.82 39.41
CA ASP A 16 -41.54 -34.49 38.72
C ASP A 16 -41.79 -34.94 37.27
N ALA A 17 -40.71 -34.99 36.46
CA ALA A 17 -40.47 -36.09 35.51
C ALA A 17 -38.99 -36.16 35.07
N ILE A 18 -38.38 -37.29 35.39
CA ILE A 18 -37.12 -37.79 34.83
C ILE A 18 -37.37 -38.23 33.38
N VAL A 19 -36.62 -37.69 32.41
CA VAL A 19 -36.41 -38.34 31.11
C VAL A 19 -34.92 -38.33 30.78
N SER A 20 -34.43 -39.53 30.49
CA SER A 20 -33.08 -39.91 30.09
C SER A 20 -32.56 -39.09 28.90
N GLU A 21 -31.30 -38.70 28.93
CA GLU A 21 -30.50 -38.66 27.70
C GLU A 21 -29.07 -39.15 27.93
N LYS A 22 -28.71 -40.14 27.13
CA LYS A 22 -27.39 -40.77 27.03
C LYS A 22 -26.44 -39.84 26.28
N VAL A 23 -25.22 -39.75 26.79
CA VAL A 23 -23.94 -39.80 26.05
C VAL A 23 -23.81 -38.86 24.83
N ALA A 24 -23.01 -37.81 25.00
CA ALA A 24 -22.00 -37.42 24.03
C ALA A 24 -20.84 -36.73 24.77
N ASN A 25 -19.97 -37.56 25.35
CA ASN A 25 -18.68 -37.12 25.84
C ASN A 25 -17.78 -36.94 24.61
N GLY A 26 -17.59 -35.69 24.19
CA GLY A 26 -16.85 -35.33 22.99
C GLY A 26 -16.60 -33.83 22.95
N SER A 27 -16.02 -33.29 24.03
CA SER A 27 -15.47 -31.92 24.01
C SER A 27 -14.27 -31.93 23.06
N SER A 28 -14.53 -31.65 21.79
CA SER A 28 -13.49 -31.16 20.89
C SER A 28 -13.06 -29.81 21.45
N ASN A 29 -11.84 -29.78 21.99
CA ASN A 29 -11.23 -28.56 22.52
C ASN A 29 -10.77 -27.69 21.34
N VAL A 30 -11.72 -27.28 20.49
CA VAL A 30 -11.47 -26.35 19.38
C VAL A 30 -11.20 -25.00 20.02
N ALA A 31 -9.97 -24.52 19.90
CA ALA A 31 -9.59 -23.21 20.40
C ALA A 31 -10.57 -22.17 19.83
N LYS A 32 -11.24 -21.43 20.72
CA LYS A 32 -12.24 -20.44 20.33
C LYS A 32 -11.58 -19.34 19.50
N LYS A 33 -12.04 -19.14 18.27
CA LYS A 33 -11.65 -18.02 17.40
C LYS A 33 -11.82 -16.70 18.14
N LEU A 34 -10.72 -15.98 18.35
CA LEU A 34 -10.75 -14.64 18.93
C LEU A 34 -11.41 -13.67 17.93
N HIS A 35 -12.05 -12.62 18.44
CA HIS A 35 -12.78 -11.66 17.61
C HIS A 35 -12.75 -10.27 18.26
N GLY A 36 -12.89 -9.22 17.44
CA GLY A 36 -12.92 -7.84 17.91
C GLY A 36 -11.67 -7.44 18.68
N ARG A 37 -11.85 -6.67 19.77
CA ARG A 37 -10.76 -6.21 20.65
C ARG A 37 -9.90 -7.32 21.22
N ALA A 38 -10.48 -8.46 21.59
CA ALA A 38 -9.69 -9.60 22.10
C ALA A 38 -8.70 -10.15 21.07
N PHE A 39 -9.09 -10.18 19.78
CA PHE A 39 -8.15 -10.53 18.71
C PHE A 39 -7.06 -9.46 18.55
N TYR A 40 -7.43 -8.19 18.49
CA TYR A 40 -6.48 -7.08 18.38
C TYR A 40 -5.44 -7.07 19.50
N GLU A 41 -5.86 -7.32 20.73
CA GLU A 41 -4.96 -7.43 21.88
C GLU A 41 -4.05 -8.66 21.79
N SER A 42 -4.56 -9.78 21.27
CA SER A 42 -3.76 -11.01 21.10
C SER A 42 -2.61 -10.87 20.11
N ILE A 43 -2.73 -9.95 19.14
CA ILE A 43 -1.67 -9.65 18.16
C ILE A 43 -0.77 -8.48 18.60
N GLY A 44 -0.85 -8.05 19.86
CA GLY A 44 0.02 -7.03 20.44
C GLY A 44 -0.51 -5.60 20.36
N SER A 45 -1.79 -5.41 20.03
CA SER A 45 -2.42 -4.09 19.89
C SER A 45 -1.65 -3.15 18.95
N PRO A 46 -1.40 -3.55 17.69
CA PRO A 46 -0.54 -2.80 16.78
C PRO A 46 -1.12 -1.43 16.45
N LYS A 47 -0.31 -0.38 16.67
CA LYS A 47 -0.63 1.01 16.33
C LYS A 47 -0.16 1.40 14.93
N PHE A 48 0.83 0.69 14.41
CA PHE A 48 1.41 0.93 13.10
C PHE A 48 0.86 -0.09 12.11
N VAL A 49 0.38 0.39 10.97
CA VAL A 49 -0.22 -0.48 9.96
C VAL A 49 0.39 -0.19 8.58
N LEU A 50 1.09 -1.19 8.02
CA LEU A 50 1.58 -1.12 6.64
C LEU A 50 0.45 -1.50 5.69
N ALA A 51 0.05 -0.57 4.82
CA ALA A 51 -1.12 -0.73 3.96
C ALA A 51 -0.98 -1.82 2.89
N PRO A 52 -2.10 -2.43 2.44
CA PRO A 52 -2.10 -3.28 1.26
C PRO A 52 -1.86 -2.44 0.02
N MET A 53 -0.81 -2.74 -0.75
CA MET A 53 -0.44 -2.01 -1.95
C MET A 53 -0.07 -2.99 -3.05
N VAL A 54 -0.85 -3.01 -4.13
CA VAL A 54 -0.64 -3.89 -5.29
C VAL A 54 0.74 -3.62 -5.88
N ASP A 55 1.54 -4.68 -6.08
CA ASP A 55 2.92 -4.66 -6.58
C ASP A 55 3.89 -3.82 -5.72
N GLN A 56 3.57 -3.63 -4.44
CA GLN A 56 4.24 -2.67 -3.56
C GLN A 56 4.34 -3.09 -2.08
N SER A 57 3.61 -4.12 -1.63
CA SER A 57 3.62 -4.60 -0.23
C SER A 57 3.96 -6.08 -0.12
N GLU A 58 4.76 -6.59 -1.04
CA GLU A 58 5.31 -7.95 -1.05
C GLU A 58 6.18 -8.18 0.19
N PHE A 59 6.43 -9.46 0.47
CA PHE A 59 7.25 -9.91 1.59
C PHE A 59 8.53 -9.06 1.81
N ALA A 60 9.36 -8.88 0.77
CA ALA A 60 10.62 -8.16 0.92
C ALA A 60 10.43 -6.70 1.37
N TRP A 61 9.35 -6.04 0.95
CA TRP A 61 9.04 -4.66 1.35
C TRP A 61 8.51 -4.58 2.79
N ARG A 62 7.67 -5.54 3.19
CA ARG A 62 7.23 -5.68 4.59
C ARG A 62 8.42 -5.89 5.51
N MET A 63 9.33 -6.79 5.13
CA MET A 63 10.57 -7.03 5.85
C MET A 63 11.47 -5.79 5.90
N LEU A 64 11.54 -5.02 4.81
CA LEU A 64 12.30 -3.77 4.80
C LEU A 64 11.76 -2.80 5.85
N SER A 65 10.45 -2.60 5.88
CA SER A 65 9.81 -1.70 6.87
C SER A 65 10.05 -2.19 8.31
N ARG A 66 9.91 -3.49 8.55
CA ARG A 66 10.19 -4.13 9.85
C ARG A 66 11.65 -3.99 10.28
N SER A 67 12.59 -4.00 9.35
CA SER A 67 14.02 -4.01 9.66
C SER A 67 14.55 -2.75 10.35
N PHE A 68 13.82 -1.63 10.26
CA PHE A 68 14.17 -0.39 10.94
C PHE A 68 13.66 -0.33 12.37
N MET A 69 12.79 -1.25 12.78
CA MET A 69 12.19 -1.29 14.10
C MET A 69 12.98 -2.20 15.04
N SER A 70 12.98 -1.91 16.34
CA SER A 70 13.51 -2.83 17.35
C SER A 70 12.60 -4.06 17.46
N PRO A 71 13.09 -5.21 17.97
CA PRO A 71 12.25 -6.38 18.21
C PRO A 71 11.00 -6.09 19.06
N GLU A 72 11.11 -5.17 20.03
CA GLU A 72 10.01 -4.73 20.89
C GLU A 72 9.00 -3.87 20.11
N SER A 73 9.46 -2.87 19.37
CA SER A 73 8.57 -1.98 18.62
C SER A 73 7.93 -2.68 17.42
N ASN A 74 8.57 -3.70 16.84
CA ASN A 74 8.02 -4.49 15.73
C ASN A 74 6.66 -5.14 16.06
N LYS A 75 6.43 -5.47 17.35
CA LYS A 75 5.12 -5.99 17.82
C LYS A 75 3.99 -4.98 17.64
N SER A 76 4.32 -3.70 17.50
CA SER A 76 3.35 -2.63 17.24
C SER A 76 3.00 -2.49 15.76
N LEU A 77 3.62 -3.26 14.85
CA LEU A 77 3.40 -3.21 13.41
C LEU A 77 2.66 -4.45 12.91
N VAL A 78 1.47 -4.23 12.36
CA VAL A 78 0.79 -5.19 11.48
C VAL A 78 0.96 -4.77 10.03
N ALA A 79 1.26 -5.74 9.17
CA ALA A 79 1.43 -5.49 7.74
C ALA A 79 0.36 -6.21 6.93
N TYR A 80 0.09 -5.69 5.73
CA TYR A 80 -0.85 -6.29 4.79
C TYR A 80 -0.13 -6.82 3.56
N SER A 81 -0.61 -7.94 3.02
CA SER A 81 -0.23 -8.40 1.68
C SER A 81 -0.68 -7.41 0.61
N PRO A 82 -0.19 -7.53 -0.64
CA PRO A 82 -0.89 -6.96 -1.77
C PRO A 82 -2.33 -7.48 -1.85
N MET A 83 -3.21 -6.74 -2.53
CA MET A 83 -4.59 -7.16 -2.74
C MET A 83 -4.65 -8.28 -3.79
N PHE A 84 -5.25 -9.42 -3.44
CA PHE A 84 -5.41 -10.58 -4.34
C PHE A 84 -6.83 -10.67 -4.88
N HIS A 85 -6.98 -10.98 -6.17
CA HIS A 85 -8.30 -11.27 -6.74
C HIS A 85 -8.73 -12.68 -6.35
N ALA A 86 -9.83 -12.81 -5.60
CA ALA A 86 -10.26 -14.09 -5.02
C ALA A 86 -10.39 -15.22 -6.04
N ARG A 87 -11.14 -15.00 -7.12
CA ARG A 87 -11.30 -15.97 -8.22
C ARG A 87 -9.98 -16.46 -8.82
N MET A 88 -9.10 -15.52 -9.20
CA MET A 88 -7.81 -15.86 -9.79
C MET A 88 -6.94 -16.64 -8.78
N PHE A 89 -7.00 -16.27 -7.51
CA PHE A 89 -6.26 -16.93 -6.45
C PHE A 89 -6.76 -18.35 -6.16
N SER A 90 -8.09 -18.57 -6.17
CA SER A 90 -8.68 -19.90 -5.99
C SER A 90 -8.44 -20.79 -7.20
N GLU A 91 -8.76 -20.31 -8.40
CA GLU A 91 -8.81 -21.12 -9.63
C GLU A 91 -7.45 -21.28 -10.33
N THR A 92 -6.51 -20.33 -10.18
CA THR A 92 -5.27 -20.29 -10.97
C THR A 92 -4.01 -20.48 -10.10
N PRO A 93 -3.45 -21.70 -10.02
CA PRO A 93 -2.22 -21.99 -9.28
C PRO A 93 -1.05 -21.06 -9.59
N LYS A 94 -0.83 -20.79 -10.88
CA LYS A 94 0.25 -19.90 -11.33
C LYS A 94 0.07 -18.47 -10.81
N PHE A 95 -1.16 -17.98 -10.74
CA PHE A 95 -1.44 -16.65 -10.16
C PHE A 95 -1.10 -16.67 -8.68
N ARG A 96 -1.54 -17.70 -7.95
CA ARG A 96 -1.28 -17.87 -6.52
C ARG A 96 0.22 -17.89 -6.20
N ASP A 97 0.97 -18.76 -6.86
CA ASP A 97 2.40 -18.96 -6.61
C ASP A 97 3.25 -17.73 -6.99
N ALA A 98 2.75 -16.90 -7.91
CA ALA A 98 3.38 -15.64 -8.32
C ALA A 98 3.07 -14.46 -7.37
N HIS A 99 2.10 -14.58 -6.47
CA HIS A 99 1.65 -13.48 -5.60
C HIS A 99 1.78 -13.77 -4.09
N PHE A 100 1.79 -15.03 -3.67
CA PHE A 100 1.87 -15.41 -2.25
C PHE A 100 2.70 -16.69 -2.08
N GLN A 101 3.82 -16.59 -1.35
CA GLN A 101 4.83 -17.64 -1.19
C GLN A 101 5.03 -18.03 0.30
N PRO A 102 4.00 -18.57 0.97
CA PRO A 102 4.11 -19.00 2.36
C PRO A 102 4.92 -20.30 2.51
N MET A 103 5.12 -21.04 1.42
CA MET A 103 5.84 -22.31 1.39
C MET A 103 6.84 -22.35 0.23
N LYS A 104 7.84 -23.23 0.32
CA LYS A 104 8.80 -23.47 -0.77
C LYS A 104 8.16 -24.20 -1.96
N SER A 105 7.18 -25.05 -1.68
CA SER A 105 6.40 -25.79 -2.66
C SER A 105 5.08 -25.08 -2.97
N SER A 106 4.51 -25.33 -4.16
CA SER A 106 3.23 -24.75 -4.57
C SER A 106 2.10 -25.14 -3.61
N LEU A 107 1.24 -24.17 -3.29
CA LEU A 107 0.08 -24.34 -2.39
C LEU A 107 -0.95 -25.38 -2.91
N VAL A 108 -0.92 -25.73 -4.20
CA VAL A 108 -1.80 -26.76 -4.78
C VAL A 108 -1.43 -28.15 -4.29
N SER A 109 -0.16 -28.40 -3.97
CA SER A 109 0.32 -29.73 -3.60
C SER A 109 -0.21 -30.23 -2.24
N GLN A 110 -0.84 -29.35 -1.44
CA GLN A 110 -1.21 -29.63 -0.05
C GLN A 110 -2.71 -29.71 0.26
N LEU A 111 -3.62 -29.44 -0.69
CA LEU A 111 -5.08 -29.51 -0.47
C LEU A 111 -5.61 -30.91 -0.09
N GLY A 112 -4.77 -31.94 -0.11
CA GLY A 112 -5.12 -33.32 0.27
C GLY A 112 -4.38 -33.89 1.49
N SER A 113 -3.45 -33.16 2.11
CA SER A 113 -2.69 -33.68 3.26
C SER A 113 -3.21 -33.14 4.58
N SER A 114 -3.81 -34.01 5.38
CA SER A 114 -4.19 -33.74 6.78
C SER A 114 -2.97 -33.61 7.73
N SER A 115 -1.74 -33.55 7.20
CA SER A 115 -0.52 -33.48 7.99
C SER A 115 -0.17 -32.04 8.34
N THR A 116 0.24 -31.81 9.58
CA THR A 116 0.95 -30.59 10.01
C THR A 116 2.06 -30.23 9.03
N THR A 117 2.00 -29.02 8.43
CA THR A 117 3.05 -28.51 7.54
C THR A 117 4.38 -28.48 8.29
N PRO A 118 5.44 -29.15 7.79
CA PRO A 118 6.76 -29.08 8.42
C PRO A 118 7.24 -27.63 8.50
N LYS A 119 7.89 -27.26 9.61
CA LYS A 119 8.39 -25.88 9.79
C LYS A 119 9.40 -25.50 8.72
N GLU A 120 10.12 -26.48 8.17
CA GLU A 120 11.15 -26.35 7.15
C GLU A 120 10.59 -26.03 5.75
N GLU A 121 9.28 -26.29 5.53
CA GLU A 121 8.55 -25.93 4.31
C GLU A 121 8.06 -24.48 4.35
N LEU A 122 7.85 -23.90 5.54
CA LEU A 122 7.46 -22.50 5.68
C LEU A 122 8.56 -21.59 5.10
N PHE A 123 8.14 -20.64 4.27
CA PHE A 123 9.07 -19.84 3.49
C PHE A 123 8.96 -18.35 3.80
N LEU A 124 8.32 -17.55 2.94
CA LEU A 124 8.34 -16.08 3.03
C LEU A 124 7.07 -15.53 3.68
N ASP A 125 6.00 -15.47 2.90
CA ASP A 125 4.78 -14.78 3.30
C ASP A 125 4.14 -15.44 4.52
N GLY A 126 3.92 -14.66 5.58
CA GLY A 126 3.24 -15.16 6.76
C GLY A 126 4.09 -16.05 7.67
N ASN A 127 5.40 -16.12 7.43
CA ASN A 127 6.31 -16.89 8.27
C ASN A 127 6.25 -16.38 9.73
N PRO A 128 5.89 -17.23 10.71
CA PRO A 128 5.74 -16.82 12.11
C PRO A 128 7.00 -16.25 12.75
N ALA A 129 8.18 -16.54 12.21
CA ALA A 129 9.43 -16.06 12.77
C ALA A 129 9.71 -14.57 12.46
N PHE A 130 9.14 -14.02 11.38
CA PHE A 130 9.56 -12.69 10.92
C PHE A 130 8.52 -11.86 10.16
N ASP A 131 7.44 -12.43 9.60
CA ASP A 131 6.48 -11.68 8.79
C ASP A 131 5.11 -11.47 9.48
N ARG A 132 4.92 -12.01 10.69
CA ARG A 132 3.69 -11.84 11.49
C ARG A 132 3.82 -10.71 12.53
N PRO A 133 2.74 -9.95 12.83
CA PRO A 133 1.38 -10.15 12.34
C PRO A 133 1.15 -9.70 10.88
N LEU A 134 0.47 -10.53 10.10
CA LEU A 134 0.17 -10.33 8.68
C LEU A 134 -1.32 -10.49 8.40
N PHE A 135 -1.94 -9.51 7.75
CA PHE A 135 -3.29 -9.63 7.20
C PHE A 135 -3.22 -9.82 5.68
N VAL A 136 -3.94 -10.82 5.16
CA VAL A 136 -3.97 -11.09 3.72
C VAL A 136 -5.24 -10.53 3.11
N GLN A 137 -5.10 -9.61 2.16
CA GLN A 137 -6.23 -8.87 1.61
C GLN A 137 -6.72 -9.46 0.27
N PHE A 138 -8.03 -9.66 0.15
CA PHE A 138 -8.69 -10.02 -1.09
C PHE A 138 -9.58 -8.91 -1.63
N CYS A 139 -9.77 -8.90 -2.96
CA CYS A 139 -10.97 -8.36 -3.58
C CYS A 139 -11.83 -9.50 -4.16
N ALA A 140 -13.14 -9.37 -4.02
CA ALA A 140 -14.11 -10.35 -4.49
C ALA A 140 -15.49 -9.71 -4.65
N ASN A 141 -16.37 -10.41 -5.36
CA ASN A 141 -17.79 -10.10 -5.49
C ASN A 141 -18.69 -11.36 -5.43
N ASP A 142 -18.10 -12.52 -5.11
CA ASP A 142 -18.77 -13.82 -4.95
C ASP A 142 -18.29 -14.48 -3.64
N GLU A 143 -19.22 -14.99 -2.84
CA GLU A 143 -18.91 -15.57 -1.51
C GLU A 143 -18.11 -16.86 -1.59
N LYS A 144 -18.36 -17.69 -2.61
CA LYS A 144 -17.73 -19.00 -2.75
C LYS A 144 -16.28 -18.84 -3.20
N GLU A 145 -16.04 -18.03 -4.24
CA GLU A 145 -14.70 -17.75 -4.75
C GLU A 145 -13.82 -17.11 -3.65
N LEU A 146 -14.39 -16.17 -2.88
CA LEU A 146 -13.72 -15.54 -1.76
C LEU A 146 -13.33 -16.55 -0.67
N LEU A 147 -14.25 -17.42 -0.27
CA LEU A 147 -14.00 -18.43 0.76
C LEU A 147 -12.93 -19.44 0.32
N GLU A 148 -13.01 -19.92 -0.92
CA GLU A 148 -12.04 -20.87 -1.47
C GLU A 148 -10.64 -20.26 -1.52
N GLY A 149 -10.49 -19.01 -1.98
CA GLY A 149 -9.22 -18.29 -1.96
C GLY A 149 -8.70 -18.06 -0.54
N ALA A 150 -9.57 -17.67 0.38
CA ALA A 150 -9.20 -17.37 1.76
C ALA A 150 -8.71 -18.62 2.54
N LYS A 151 -9.25 -19.80 2.25
CA LYS A 151 -8.82 -21.06 2.87
C LYS A 151 -7.35 -21.41 2.59
N PHE A 152 -6.80 -20.99 1.46
CA PHE A 152 -5.37 -21.19 1.16
C PHE A 152 -4.44 -20.35 2.04
N VAL A 153 -4.88 -19.16 2.47
CA VAL A 153 -4.01 -18.22 3.18
C VAL A 153 -4.22 -18.24 4.69
N ALA A 154 -5.40 -18.69 5.14
CA ALA A 154 -5.78 -18.71 6.56
C ALA A 154 -4.72 -19.36 7.50
N PRO A 155 -4.03 -20.46 7.14
CA PRO A 155 -2.97 -21.03 7.99
C PRO A 155 -1.73 -20.13 8.14
N PHE A 156 -1.53 -19.20 7.21
CA PHE A 156 -0.31 -18.41 7.07
C PHE A 156 -0.53 -16.93 7.40
N CYS A 157 -1.68 -16.55 7.96
CA CYS A 157 -1.97 -15.15 8.33
C CYS A 157 -2.66 -15.04 9.69
N ASP A 158 -2.72 -13.83 10.22
CA ASP A 158 -3.41 -13.51 11.46
C ASP A 158 -4.87 -13.10 11.22
N ALA A 159 -5.17 -12.56 10.03
CA ALA A 159 -6.52 -12.31 9.57
C ALA A 159 -6.61 -12.29 8.04
N VAL A 160 -7.81 -12.55 7.53
CA VAL A 160 -8.17 -12.30 6.13
C VAL A 160 -8.93 -10.98 6.04
N ASP A 161 -8.48 -10.09 5.15
CA ASP A 161 -9.08 -8.77 4.96
C ASP A 161 -9.86 -8.67 3.64
N LEU A 162 -11.03 -8.03 3.66
CA LEU A 162 -11.79 -7.70 2.45
C LEU A 162 -11.57 -6.25 2.04
N ASN A 163 -11.05 -6.05 0.82
CA ASN A 163 -10.95 -4.73 0.20
C ASN A 163 -12.31 -4.24 -0.26
N LEU A 164 -12.77 -3.14 0.36
CA LEU A 164 -13.99 -2.41 0.02
C LEU A 164 -13.69 -0.93 -0.29
N GLY A 165 -12.43 -0.64 -0.66
CA GLY A 165 -11.90 0.71 -0.71
C GLY A 165 -11.16 1.07 -1.99
N CYS A 166 -10.74 0.12 -2.83
CA CYS A 166 -10.01 0.45 -4.04
C CYS A 166 -10.93 1.15 -5.07
N PRO A 167 -10.62 2.38 -5.52
CA PRO A 167 -11.48 3.14 -6.42
C PRO A 167 -11.05 3.03 -7.90
N GLN A 168 -10.11 2.13 -8.22
CA GLN A 168 -9.49 2.05 -9.55
C GLN A 168 -10.45 1.53 -10.63
N GLY A 169 -10.16 1.85 -11.89
CA GLY A 169 -11.00 1.43 -13.03
C GLY A 169 -11.17 -0.09 -13.14
N ILE A 170 -10.13 -0.85 -12.80
CA ILE A 170 -10.20 -2.31 -12.76
C ILE A 170 -11.21 -2.84 -11.73
N ALA A 171 -11.28 -2.21 -10.54
CA ALA A 171 -12.26 -2.54 -9.51
C ALA A 171 -13.69 -2.20 -9.95
N ARG A 172 -13.86 -1.11 -10.72
CA ARG A 172 -15.16 -0.76 -11.32
C ARG A 172 -15.63 -1.84 -12.28
N ARG A 173 -14.75 -2.29 -13.19
CA ARG A 173 -15.09 -3.32 -14.19
C ARG A 173 -15.36 -4.66 -13.54
N GLY A 174 -14.52 -5.06 -12.59
CA GLY A 174 -14.68 -6.31 -11.83
C GLY A 174 -15.75 -6.26 -10.73
N LYS A 175 -16.42 -5.13 -10.53
CA LYS A 175 -17.46 -4.93 -9.50
C LYS A 175 -17.01 -5.33 -8.09
N TYR A 176 -15.81 -4.93 -7.69
CA TYR A 176 -15.28 -5.14 -6.34
C TYR A 176 -14.72 -3.83 -5.76
N GLY A 177 -14.17 -3.87 -4.55
CA GLY A 177 -13.58 -2.69 -3.90
C GLY A 177 -14.62 -1.63 -3.59
N ALA A 178 -14.32 -0.36 -3.85
CA ALA A 178 -15.24 0.75 -3.53
C ALA A 178 -16.52 0.79 -4.39
N PHE A 179 -16.68 -0.12 -5.36
CA PHE A 179 -17.88 -0.24 -6.19
C PHE A 179 -18.89 -1.27 -5.65
N LEU A 180 -18.59 -1.88 -4.50
CA LEU A 180 -19.55 -2.66 -3.72
C LEU A 180 -20.32 -1.83 -2.70
N GLN A 181 -19.89 -0.59 -2.41
CA GLN A 181 -20.46 0.22 -1.32
C GLN A 181 -21.97 0.48 -1.49
N GLU A 182 -22.50 0.39 -2.72
CA GLU A 182 -23.92 0.47 -3.04
C GLU A 182 -24.69 -0.84 -2.80
N ASP A 183 -24.02 -2.01 -2.80
CA ASP A 183 -24.60 -3.33 -2.48
C ASP A 183 -24.07 -3.85 -1.13
N GLN A 184 -24.51 -3.18 -0.07
CA GLN A 184 -24.16 -3.56 1.30
C GLN A 184 -24.68 -4.95 1.70
N GLY A 185 -25.74 -5.44 1.03
CA GLY A 185 -26.24 -6.79 1.24
C GLY A 185 -25.23 -7.85 0.80
N LEU A 186 -24.60 -7.67 -0.36
CA LEU A 186 -23.49 -8.52 -0.80
C LEU A 186 -22.29 -8.40 0.13
N ILE A 187 -21.89 -7.19 0.53
CA ILE A 187 -20.78 -7.00 1.49
C ILE A 187 -21.01 -7.78 2.77
N PHE A 188 -22.22 -7.71 3.33
CA PHE A 188 -22.57 -8.47 4.52
C PHE A 188 -22.37 -9.98 4.31
N ARG A 189 -22.85 -10.53 3.19
CA ARG A 189 -22.71 -11.96 2.90
C ARG A 189 -21.26 -12.38 2.71
N LEU A 190 -20.44 -11.58 2.02
CA LEU A 190 -19.01 -11.84 1.82
C LEU A 190 -18.27 -11.94 3.17
N ILE A 191 -18.42 -10.92 4.02
CA ILE A 191 -17.74 -10.86 5.33
C ILE A 191 -18.26 -11.96 6.25
N ASN A 192 -19.59 -12.15 6.34
CA ASN A 192 -20.21 -13.12 7.24
C ASN A 192 -19.86 -14.57 6.86
N THR A 193 -19.74 -14.87 5.57
CA THR A 193 -19.29 -16.19 5.10
C THR A 193 -17.88 -16.47 5.60
N LEU A 194 -16.93 -15.56 5.39
CA LEU A 194 -15.58 -15.72 5.92
C LEU A 194 -15.54 -15.79 7.46
N HIS A 195 -16.36 -14.97 8.12
CA HIS A 195 -16.40 -14.92 9.58
C HIS A 195 -16.81 -16.27 10.18
N LYS A 196 -17.79 -16.94 9.58
CA LYS A 196 -18.30 -18.24 10.04
C LYS A 196 -17.40 -19.41 9.66
N GLU A 197 -16.78 -19.36 8.48
CA GLU A 197 -16.14 -20.54 7.86
C GLU A 197 -14.61 -20.58 8.00
N LEU A 198 -13.97 -19.47 8.39
CA LEU A 198 -12.52 -19.44 8.64
C LEU A 198 -12.19 -19.54 10.12
N ASP A 199 -11.10 -20.23 10.45
CA ASP A 199 -10.56 -20.28 11.81
C ASP A 199 -9.86 -18.97 12.23
N VAL A 200 -9.41 -18.17 11.25
CA VAL A 200 -8.80 -16.86 11.49
C VAL A 200 -9.84 -15.72 11.41
N PRO A 201 -9.65 -14.62 12.17
CA PRO A 201 -10.48 -13.43 12.10
C PRO A 201 -10.57 -12.81 10.70
N VAL A 202 -11.68 -12.13 10.46
CA VAL A 202 -11.91 -11.35 9.23
C VAL A 202 -11.83 -9.87 9.55
N THR A 203 -11.20 -9.09 8.69
CA THR A 203 -11.16 -7.62 8.77
C THR A 203 -11.66 -7.02 7.46
N ALA A 204 -11.93 -5.71 7.44
CA ALA A 204 -12.35 -5.04 6.21
C ALA A 204 -11.80 -3.61 6.14
N LYS A 205 -11.46 -3.18 4.92
CA LYS A 205 -10.99 -1.82 4.63
C LYS A 205 -11.97 -1.07 3.72
N ILE A 206 -12.57 0.00 4.24
CA ILE A 206 -13.54 0.86 3.52
C ILE A 206 -12.98 2.27 3.25
N ARG A 207 -13.72 3.03 2.43
CA ARG A 207 -13.61 4.49 2.31
C ARG A 207 -14.83 5.15 2.97
N ILE A 208 -14.67 6.42 3.37
CA ILE A 208 -15.82 7.21 3.85
C ILE A 208 -16.82 7.48 2.72
N LEU A 209 -18.08 7.70 3.09
CA LEU A 209 -19.15 8.11 2.18
C LEU A 209 -19.40 9.62 2.29
N ASP A 210 -20.34 10.13 1.50
CA ASP A 210 -20.58 11.58 1.38
C ASP A 210 -21.05 12.25 2.68
N THR A 211 -21.71 11.50 3.57
CA THR A 211 -22.21 12.03 4.86
C THR A 211 -21.74 11.20 6.04
N ARG A 212 -21.75 11.83 7.22
CA ARG A 212 -21.36 11.21 8.50
C ARG A 212 -22.25 10.02 8.83
N GLU A 213 -23.56 10.16 8.62
CA GLU A 213 -24.59 9.17 8.92
C GLU A 213 -24.43 7.95 8.02
N LYS A 214 -24.32 8.15 6.70
CA LYS A 214 -24.11 7.06 5.74
C LYS A 214 -22.83 6.30 6.03
N THR A 215 -21.76 7.02 6.39
CA THR A 215 -20.48 6.39 6.74
C THR A 215 -20.59 5.56 8.01
N LEU A 216 -21.30 6.06 9.03
CA LEU A 216 -21.53 5.34 10.28
C LEU A 216 -22.40 4.09 10.08
N ASP A 217 -23.47 4.19 9.30
CA ASP A 217 -24.34 3.06 8.99
C ASP A 217 -23.58 1.98 8.21
N TYR A 218 -22.76 2.39 7.24
CA TYR A 218 -21.89 1.47 6.51
C TYR A 218 -20.88 0.78 7.44
N ALA A 219 -20.22 1.53 8.33
CA ALA A 219 -19.30 0.98 9.32
C ALA A 219 -19.99 -0.03 10.25
N LYS A 220 -21.18 0.29 10.76
CA LYS A 220 -21.98 -0.61 11.60
C LYS A 220 -22.36 -1.89 10.87
N MET A 221 -22.73 -1.80 9.58
CA MET A 221 -23.05 -2.97 8.76
C MET A 221 -21.83 -3.88 8.58
N VAL A 222 -20.65 -3.32 8.28
CA VAL A 222 -19.41 -4.10 8.15
C VAL A 222 -19.06 -4.82 9.46
N ILE A 223 -19.21 -4.15 10.60
CA ILE A 223 -18.96 -4.73 11.92
C ILE A 223 -19.98 -5.84 12.24
N SER A 224 -21.28 -5.59 12.00
CA SER A 224 -22.33 -6.58 12.26
C SER A 224 -22.23 -7.82 11.36
N ALA A 225 -21.60 -7.70 10.19
CA ALA A 225 -21.27 -8.82 9.33
C ALA A 225 -20.16 -9.74 9.90
N GLY A 226 -19.44 -9.31 10.95
CA GLY A 226 -18.41 -10.12 11.62
C GLY A 226 -16.97 -9.65 11.39
N ALA A 227 -16.76 -8.43 10.87
CA ALA A 227 -15.43 -7.83 10.79
C ALA A 227 -14.90 -7.54 12.21
N SER A 228 -13.71 -8.06 12.50
CA SER A 228 -13.04 -7.95 13.81
C SER A 228 -12.33 -6.62 13.97
N ILE A 229 -11.79 -6.08 12.86
CA ILE A 229 -11.16 -4.77 12.79
C ILE A 229 -11.71 -4.07 11.55
N LEU A 230 -12.10 -2.82 11.71
CA LEU A 230 -12.51 -1.95 10.61
C LEU A 230 -11.38 -0.97 10.30
N THR A 231 -10.89 -0.97 9.06
CA THR A 231 -9.98 0.06 8.57
C THR A 231 -10.75 1.07 7.72
N VAL A 232 -10.64 2.36 8.02
CA VAL A 232 -11.34 3.43 7.29
C VAL A 232 -10.34 4.41 6.68
N HIS A 233 -10.37 4.54 5.35
CA HIS A 233 -9.66 5.61 4.67
C HIS A 233 -10.50 6.88 4.61
N GLY A 234 -9.97 7.99 5.11
CA GLY A 234 -10.66 9.27 5.27
C GLY A 234 -10.98 10.03 3.98
N ARG A 235 -10.94 9.38 2.80
CA ARG A 235 -11.36 9.99 1.53
C ARG A 235 -12.43 9.15 0.86
N THR A 236 -13.31 9.79 0.12
CA THR A 236 -14.35 9.13 -0.68
C THR A 236 -13.76 8.38 -1.88
N ARG A 237 -14.56 7.55 -2.55
CA ARG A 237 -14.17 6.85 -3.77
C ARG A 237 -13.68 7.78 -4.89
N GLU A 238 -14.30 8.95 -5.03
CA GLU A 238 -14.02 9.89 -6.12
C GLU A 238 -12.68 10.64 -5.95
N MET A 239 -12.16 10.70 -4.72
CA MET A 239 -10.88 11.31 -4.38
C MET A 239 -9.71 10.35 -4.71
N LYS A 240 -9.43 10.22 -6.01
CA LYS A 240 -8.34 9.41 -6.56
C LYS A 240 -7.55 10.17 -7.64
N GLY A 241 -6.33 9.74 -7.92
CA GLY A 241 -5.47 10.33 -8.95
C GLY A 241 -5.22 11.83 -8.68
N HIS A 242 -5.46 12.68 -9.67
CA HIS A 242 -5.33 14.14 -9.52
C HIS A 242 -6.45 14.78 -8.69
N LYS A 243 -7.55 14.06 -8.40
CA LYS A 243 -8.63 14.51 -7.51
C LYS A 243 -8.37 14.13 -6.04
N THR A 244 -7.17 13.62 -5.72
CA THR A 244 -6.79 13.26 -4.35
C THR A 244 -6.65 14.51 -3.50
N GLY A 245 -7.63 14.77 -2.62
CA GLY A 245 -7.58 15.82 -1.60
C GLY A 245 -7.08 15.32 -0.25
N LEU A 246 -7.24 16.13 0.79
CA LEU A 246 -6.95 15.73 2.16
C LEU A 246 -7.97 14.70 2.67
N ALA A 247 -7.50 13.79 3.51
CA ALA A 247 -8.32 12.83 4.24
C ALA A 247 -8.99 13.54 5.41
N ASN A 248 -10.29 13.30 5.57
CA ASN A 248 -11.11 13.91 6.59
C ASN A 248 -10.90 13.20 7.94
N TRP A 249 -9.95 13.66 8.74
CA TRP A 249 -9.69 13.12 10.08
C TRP A 249 -10.84 13.41 11.06
N GLU A 250 -11.63 14.47 10.86
CA GLU A 250 -12.81 14.74 11.69
C GLU A 250 -13.89 13.68 11.52
N MET A 251 -14.11 13.21 10.29
CA MET A 251 -15.00 12.09 10.00
C MET A 251 -14.53 10.81 10.69
N LEU A 252 -13.22 10.55 10.68
CA LEU A 252 -12.63 9.39 11.35
C LEU A 252 -12.79 9.47 12.88
N ARG A 253 -12.57 10.66 13.46
CA ARG A 253 -12.85 10.94 14.87
C ARG A 253 -14.33 10.70 15.21
N PHE A 254 -15.22 11.24 14.38
CA PHE A 254 -16.67 11.04 14.54
C PHE A 254 -17.05 9.55 14.56
N LEU A 255 -16.47 8.74 13.66
CA LEU A 255 -16.69 7.29 13.68
C LEU A 255 -16.20 6.64 14.97
N ARG A 256 -14.99 7.00 15.42
CA ARG A 256 -14.43 6.48 16.68
C ARG A 256 -15.31 6.82 17.89
N GLU A 257 -15.83 8.03 17.96
CA GLU A 257 -16.72 8.49 19.04
C GLU A 257 -18.12 7.85 18.95
N SER A 258 -18.59 7.51 17.75
CA SER A 258 -19.93 6.95 17.52
C SER A 258 -20.02 5.42 17.62
N LEU A 259 -18.90 4.72 17.42
CA LEU A 259 -18.83 3.26 17.49
C LEU A 259 -18.52 2.78 18.92
N PRO A 260 -19.05 1.62 19.36
CA PRO A 260 -18.72 1.03 20.65
C PRO A 260 -17.20 0.93 20.85
N LYS A 261 -16.72 1.19 22.08
CA LYS A 261 -15.28 1.15 22.40
C LYS A 261 -14.60 -0.18 22.09
N GLU A 262 -15.37 -1.28 22.13
CA GLU A 262 -14.88 -2.63 21.79
C GLU A 262 -14.61 -2.85 20.30
N VAL A 263 -15.17 -2.01 19.43
CA VAL A 263 -14.81 -2.03 18.01
C VAL A 263 -13.40 -1.50 17.87
N VAL A 264 -12.55 -2.22 17.14
CA VAL A 264 -11.18 -1.79 16.83
C VAL A 264 -11.22 -1.04 15.50
N LEU A 265 -10.69 0.19 15.50
CA LEU A 265 -10.69 1.08 14.35
C LEU A 265 -9.26 1.42 13.94
N PHE A 266 -8.89 1.02 12.72
CA PHE A 266 -7.71 1.54 12.03
C PHE A 266 -8.10 2.67 11.09
N VAL A 267 -7.26 3.69 10.99
CA VAL A 267 -7.51 4.86 10.13
C VAL A 267 -6.40 5.05 9.11
N ASN A 268 -6.73 5.61 7.96
CA ASN A 268 -5.81 5.75 6.84
C ASN A 268 -6.04 7.06 6.08
N GLY A 269 -4.95 7.65 5.59
CA GLY A 269 -4.96 8.85 4.74
C GLY A 269 -4.17 10.01 5.34
N ASN A 270 -3.33 10.65 4.51
CA ASN A 270 -2.45 11.76 4.88
C ASN A 270 -1.34 11.43 5.90
N ILE A 271 -0.84 10.19 5.89
CA ILE A 271 0.30 9.75 6.71
C ILE A 271 1.54 9.69 5.82
N LEU A 272 2.42 10.68 5.94
CA LEU A 272 3.61 10.88 5.09
C LEU A 272 4.91 10.68 5.88
N ALA A 273 4.91 10.98 7.17
CA ALA A 273 6.06 10.84 8.07
C ALA A 273 5.66 10.19 9.41
N ARG A 274 6.66 9.84 10.23
CA ARG A 274 6.48 9.18 11.54
C ARG A 274 5.62 10.02 12.49
N GLU A 275 5.78 11.34 12.46
CA GLU A 275 5.05 12.27 13.32
C GLU A 275 3.55 12.32 12.99
N ASP A 276 3.21 12.17 11.70
CA ASP A 276 1.81 12.18 11.24
C ASP A 276 0.99 11.02 11.87
N ILE A 277 1.66 9.91 12.22
CA ILE A 277 1.02 8.78 12.90
C ILE A 277 0.54 9.18 14.29
N ASP A 278 1.40 9.84 15.07
CA ASP A 278 1.07 10.24 16.45
C ASP A 278 0.02 11.35 16.45
N GLU A 279 0.12 12.30 15.51
CA GLU A 279 -0.89 13.33 15.29
C GLU A 279 -2.24 12.73 14.89
N CYS A 280 -2.25 11.75 13.98
CA CYS A 280 -3.48 11.10 13.54
C CYS A 280 -4.13 10.30 14.67
N LEU A 281 -3.35 9.55 15.46
CA LEU A 281 -3.84 8.85 16.66
C LEU A 281 -4.47 9.84 17.64
N LYS A 282 -3.79 10.96 17.92
CA LYS A 282 -4.30 12.01 18.82
C LYS A 282 -5.57 12.67 18.28
N ALA A 283 -5.63 12.96 16.99
CA ALA A 283 -6.76 13.65 16.37
C ALA A 283 -8.01 12.76 16.25
N THR A 284 -7.82 11.47 15.98
CA THR A 284 -8.92 10.54 15.68
C THR A 284 -9.32 9.66 16.86
N GLY A 285 -8.41 9.42 17.80
CA GLY A 285 -8.59 8.42 18.86
C GLY A 285 -8.61 6.97 18.36
N ALA A 286 -8.18 6.72 17.13
CA ALA A 286 -8.14 5.39 16.53
C ALA A 286 -7.19 4.44 17.28
N ASP A 287 -7.39 3.14 17.09
CA ASP A 287 -6.56 2.10 17.69
C ASP A 287 -5.23 1.94 16.94
N GLY A 288 -5.22 2.21 15.63
CA GLY A 288 -4.03 2.14 14.79
C GLY A 288 -4.12 3.02 13.54
N VAL A 289 -2.96 3.37 12.98
CA VAL A 289 -2.84 4.25 11.82
C VAL A 289 -2.09 3.53 10.70
N MET A 290 -2.71 3.56 9.53
CA MET A 290 -2.20 2.93 8.33
C MET A 290 -1.51 3.94 7.41
N SER A 291 -0.28 3.62 7.01
CA SER A 291 0.46 4.34 5.97
C SER A 291 0.60 3.50 4.71
N ALA A 292 0.36 4.15 3.57
CA ALA A 292 0.51 3.56 2.23
C ALA A 292 1.65 4.27 1.49
N GLU A 293 1.34 5.35 0.77
CA GLU A 293 2.33 6.09 -0.01
C GLU A 293 3.50 6.60 0.83
N GLY A 294 3.26 7.08 2.06
CA GLY A 294 4.33 7.49 2.97
C GLY A 294 5.36 6.39 3.16
N ASN A 295 4.91 5.17 3.45
CA ASN A 295 5.78 3.99 3.58
C ASN A 295 6.50 3.62 2.26
N LEU A 296 5.90 3.83 1.09
CA LEU A 296 6.56 3.53 -0.20
C LEU A 296 7.71 4.46 -0.54
N TYR A 297 7.62 5.72 -0.13
CA TYR A 297 8.68 6.70 -0.34
C TYR A 297 9.68 6.72 0.81
N ASP A 298 9.24 6.32 1.99
CA ASP A 298 10.06 6.18 3.19
C ASP A 298 9.65 4.92 4.00
N PRO A 299 10.33 3.77 3.78
CA PRO A 299 10.00 2.54 4.50
C PRO A 299 10.32 2.61 6.00
N THR A 300 10.98 3.68 6.45
CA THR A 300 11.38 3.88 7.84
C THR A 300 10.32 4.59 8.69
N ILE A 301 9.18 4.96 8.08
CA ILE A 301 8.09 5.74 8.70
C ILE A 301 7.55 5.18 10.04
N PHE A 302 7.74 3.89 10.32
CA PHE A 302 7.32 3.24 11.56
C PHE A 302 8.42 3.13 12.62
N SER A 303 9.63 3.60 12.31
CA SER A 303 10.77 3.61 13.20
C SER A 303 10.98 5.00 13.79
N ASP A 304 11.49 5.02 15.02
CA ASP A 304 11.94 6.25 15.65
C ASP A 304 13.37 6.55 15.17
N ALA A 305 13.71 7.84 15.10
CA ALA A 305 15.07 8.25 14.78
C ALA A 305 16.06 7.70 15.82
N PRO A 306 17.27 7.27 15.41
CA PRO A 306 18.34 6.97 16.37
C PRO A 306 18.61 8.15 17.29
N ALA A 307 19.05 7.88 18.51
CA ALA A 307 19.47 8.92 19.44
C ALA A 307 20.65 9.72 18.85
N PRO A 308 20.80 11.02 19.20
CA PRO A 308 21.98 11.79 18.81
C PRO A 308 23.28 11.08 19.21
N GLY A 309 24.17 10.82 18.24
CA GLY A 309 25.42 10.07 18.43
C GLY A 309 25.32 8.58 18.10
N GLU A 310 24.12 8.04 17.87
CA GLU A 310 23.85 6.65 17.51
C GLU A 310 23.41 6.49 16.05
N GLU A 311 23.62 7.50 15.21
CA GLU A 311 23.21 7.50 13.79
C GLU A 311 23.90 6.40 12.96
N GLY A 312 25.08 5.96 13.42
CA GLY A 312 25.94 5.04 12.69
C GLY A 312 26.32 5.60 11.32
N ARG A 313 26.25 4.75 10.30
CA ARG A 313 26.57 5.10 8.89
C ARG A 313 25.33 5.20 8.01
N GLU A 314 24.14 5.10 8.59
CA GLU A 314 22.90 4.94 7.81
C GLU A 314 21.95 6.13 7.95
N TYR A 315 22.00 6.82 9.08
CA TYR A 315 21.11 7.92 9.39
C TYR A 315 21.82 9.26 9.21
N TRP A 316 21.17 10.20 8.55
CA TRP A 316 21.62 11.58 8.46
C TRP A 316 20.86 12.46 9.43
N ARG A 317 21.57 13.41 10.04
CA ARG A 317 21.01 14.48 10.85
C ARG A 317 21.48 15.82 10.33
N SER A 318 20.58 16.81 10.32
CA SER A 318 20.94 18.19 10.00
C SER A 318 21.91 18.77 11.03
N LEU A 319 22.66 19.79 10.62
CA LEU A 319 23.66 20.46 11.48
C LEU A 319 23.06 21.05 12.76
N ASP A 320 21.79 21.46 12.74
CA ASP A 320 21.07 21.98 13.90
C ASP A 320 20.38 20.87 14.73
N GLY A 321 20.52 19.61 14.32
CA GLY A 321 19.95 18.45 15.00
C GLY A 321 18.43 18.27 14.85
N LYS A 322 17.73 19.21 14.19
CA LYS A 322 16.26 19.25 14.16
C LYS A 322 15.63 18.33 13.13
N MET A 323 16.36 17.98 12.08
CA MET A 323 15.89 17.14 10.99
C MET A 323 16.80 15.93 10.84
N GLY A 324 16.23 14.84 10.33
CA GLY A 324 16.99 13.67 9.97
C GLY A 324 16.22 12.74 9.06
N GLY A 325 16.88 11.66 8.66
CA GLY A 325 16.30 10.58 7.87
C GLY A 325 17.35 9.57 7.44
N TRP A 326 16.90 8.38 7.05
CA TRP A 326 17.80 7.35 6.53
C TRP A 326 18.27 7.67 5.13
N ARG A 327 19.54 7.36 4.84
CA ARG A 327 20.13 7.62 3.53
C ARG A 327 19.69 6.56 2.53
N MET A 328 19.47 6.97 1.28
CA MET A 328 18.95 6.09 0.22
C MET A 328 19.87 4.91 -0.09
N ASP A 329 21.20 5.11 -0.02
CA ASP A 329 22.20 4.05 -0.16
C ASP A 329 22.06 2.98 0.93
N ALA A 330 21.89 3.40 2.18
CA ALA A 330 21.69 2.51 3.32
C ALA A 330 20.40 1.70 3.19
N VAL A 331 19.29 2.36 2.85
CA VAL A 331 17.98 1.70 2.69
C VAL A 331 17.99 0.73 1.51
N LEU A 332 18.60 1.11 0.38
CA LEU A 332 18.74 0.23 -0.78
C LEU A 332 19.63 -0.98 -0.49
N ARG A 333 20.77 -0.78 0.18
CA ARG A 333 21.66 -1.87 0.60
C ARG A 333 20.91 -2.85 1.50
N ARG A 334 20.19 -2.35 2.50
CA ARG A 334 19.38 -3.17 3.40
C ARG A 334 18.28 -3.94 2.66
N TYR A 335 17.63 -3.32 1.68
CA TYR A 335 16.64 -3.98 0.83
C TYR A 335 17.27 -5.15 0.04
N LEU A 336 18.46 -4.95 -0.54
CA LEU A 336 19.18 -6.02 -1.23
C LEU A 336 19.60 -7.14 -0.26
N ASP A 337 20.07 -6.81 0.93
CA ASP A 337 20.43 -7.82 1.94
C ASP A 337 19.24 -8.70 2.34
N ILE A 338 18.03 -8.13 2.41
CA ILE A 338 16.78 -8.88 2.62
C ILE A 338 16.51 -9.82 1.44
N ILE A 339 16.71 -9.36 0.20
CA ILE A 339 16.56 -10.19 -1.00
C ILE A 339 17.54 -11.36 -0.98
N TYR A 340 18.83 -11.13 -0.70
CA TYR A 340 19.81 -12.22 -0.58
C TYR A 340 19.44 -13.21 0.52
N LYS A 341 19.22 -12.69 1.73
CA LYS A 341 19.04 -13.52 2.92
C LYS A 341 17.79 -14.38 2.84
N TYR A 342 16.65 -13.77 2.49
CA TYR A 342 15.36 -14.45 2.59
C TYR A 342 14.90 -15.02 1.24
N VAL A 343 14.98 -14.23 0.16
CA VAL A 343 14.40 -14.63 -1.13
C VAL A 343 15.33 -15.57 -1.88
N LEU A 344 16.63 -15.23 -1.96
CA LEU A 344 17.63 -16.05 -2.64
C LEU A 344 18.24 -17.11 -1.73
N GLN A 345 18.07 -17.00 -0.41
CA GLN A 345 18.63 -17.88 0.62
C GLN A 345 20.16 -18.05 0.52
N VAL A 346 20.85 -16.96 0.18
CA VAL A 346 22.32 -16.91 0.16
C VAL A 346 22.82 -15.73 1.00
N SER A 347 24.07 -15.77 1.42
CA SER A 347 24.66 -14.64 2.15
C SER A 347 24.80 -13.43 1.22
N PRO A 348 24.50 -12.21 1.70
CA PRO A 348 24.80 -11.00 0.94
C PRO A 348 26.30 -10.91 0.62
N PRO A 349 26.69 -10.28 -0.50
CA PRO A 349 28.10 -10.08 -0.83
C PRO A 349 28.77 -9.15 0.19
N GLU A 350 30.07 -9.35 0.41
CA GLU A 350 30.87 -8.37 1.16
C GLU A 350 30.92 -7.04 0.40
N ARG A 351 30.70 -5.94 1.12
CA ARG A 351 30.75 -4.58 0.59
C ARG A 351 31.57 -3.70 1.52
N LYS A 352 32.23 -2.66 0.97
CA LYS A 352 32.88 -1.64 1.80
C LYS A 352 31.86 -1.00 2.76
N PRO A 353 32.27 -0.54 3.96
CA PRO A 353 31.41 0.27 4.82
C PRO A 353 30.84 1.47 4.07
N LEU A 354 29.61 1.83 4.40
CA LEU A 354 28.99 3.03 3.83
C LEU A 354 29.80 4.28 4.23
N PHE A 355 30.04 5.17 3.28
CA PHE A 355 30.87 6.37 3.49
C PHE A 355 30.30 7.28 4.58
N ILE A 356 31.16 7.77 5.47
CA ILE A 356 30.89 8.92 6.33
C ILE A 356 32.07 9.89 6.26
N SER A 357 31.83 11.16 6.58
CA SER A 357 32.82 12.22 6.37
C SER A 357 33.99 12.18 7.36
N SER A 358 33.84 11.46 8.47
CA SER A 358 34.93 11.18 9.40
C SER A 358 35.82 10.00 8.97
N ASP A 359 35.49 9.32 7.86
CA ASP A 359 36.37 8.29 7.31
C ASP A 359 37.71 8.92 6.85
N PRO A 360 38.83 8.20 7.02
CA PRO A 360 40.12 8.68 6.54
C PRO A 360 40.07 8.88 5.01
N PRO A 361 40.81 9.87 4.46
CA PRO A 361 40.91 10.05 3.02
C PRO A 361 41.34 8.73 2.38
N GLU A 362 40.54 8.21 1.44
CA GLU A 362 40.93 7.00 0.72
C GLU A 362 42.26 7.27 0.01
N GLU A 363 43.27 6.44 0.28
CA GLU A 363 44.47 6.40 -0.55
C GLU A 363 44.02 6.12 -1.98
N MET A 364 44.27 7.03 -2.92
CA MET A 364 44.06 6.80 -4.34
C MET A 364 44.95 5.64 -4.78
N LYS A 365 44.45 4.42 -4.65
CA LYS A 365 44.84 3.35 -5.55
C LYS A 365 44.15 3.71 -6.85
N GLU A 366 44.94 3.93 -7.89
CA GLU A 366 44.44 3.99 -9.26
C GLU A 366 43.59 2.73 -9.48
N GLU A 367 42.27 2.85 -9.36
CA GLU A 367 41.37 1.91 -9.99
C GLU A 367 41.64 2.13 -11.47
N VAL A 368 42.38 1.20 -12.07
CA VAL A 368 42.48 1.09 -13.52
C VAL A 368 41.04 0.93 -13.99
N GLU A 369 40.43 2.01 -14.46
CA GLU A 369 39.27 1.93 -15.33
C GLU A 369 39.76 1.12 -16.53
N GLU A 370 39.42 -0.16 -16.57
CA GLU A 370 39.46 -0.89 -17.83
C GLU A 370 38.47 -0.17 -18.76
N GLU A 371 39.00 0.72 -19.60
CA GLU A 371 38.28 1.24 -20.76
C GLU A 371 37.79 0.02 -21.55
N GLU A 372 36.50 -0.30 -21.46
CA GLU A 372 35.87 -1.15 -22.45
C GLU A 372 35.97 -0.39 -23.79
N GLU A 373 36.98 -0.73 -24.60
CA GLU A 373 37.05 -0.31 -26.00
C GLU A 373 35.68 -0.57 -26.66
N GLU A 374 35.01 0.49 -27.11
CA GLU A 374 33.86 0.38 -28.02
C GLU A 374 34.35 -0.20 -29.37
N GLY A 375 34.55 -1.51 -29.39
CA GLY A 375 34.72 -2.28 -30.61
C GLY A 375 33.42 -2.26 -31.44
N PRO A 376 33.51 -2.37 -32.78
CA PRO A 376 32.34 -2.33 -33.65
C PRO A 376 31.32 -3.42 -33.26
N PRO A 377 30.01 -3.17 -33.48
CA PRO A 377 28.94 -3.98 -32.91
C PRO A 377 29.13 -5.46 -33.25
N ARG A 378 29.48 -6.26 -32.24
CA ARG A 378 29.56 -7.71 -32.38
C ARG A 378 28.16 -8.23 -32.73
N LYS A 379 28.09 -9.04 -33.79
CA LYS A 379 26.85 -9.71 -34.25
C LYS A 379 26.11 -10.29 -33.05
N LYS A 380 24.81 -9.99 -32.93
CA LYS A 380 23.90 -10.51 -31.90
C LYS A 380 24.09 -12.01 -31.72
N GLN A 381 24.89 -12.40 -30.73
CA GLN A 381 24.88 -13.75 -30.21
C GLN A 381 23.53 -13.93 -29.51
N LYS A 382 22.82 -15.00 -29.86
CA LYS A 382 21.54 -15.36 -29.23
C LYS A 382 21.81 -15.46 -27.72
N SER A 383 21.37 -14.46 -26.94
CA SER A 383 21.41 -14.58 -25.48
C SER A 383 20.55 -15.79 -25.12
N GLU A 384 21.10 -16.72 -24.35
CA GLU A 384 20.30 -17.78 -23.75
C GLU A 384 19.07 -17.12 -23.09
N LYS A 385 17.88 -17.67 -23.36
CA LYS A 385 16.65 -17.22 -22.69
C LYS A 385 16.83 -17.51 -21.20
N LYS A 386 17.36 -16.55 -20.43
CA LYS A 386 17.26 -16.58 -18.98
C LYS A 386 15.77 -16.67 -18.65
N GLU A 387 15.40 -17.71 -17.91
CA GLU A 387 14.04 -17.92 -17.47
C GLU A 387 13.60 -16.72 -16.63
N ARG A 388 12.44 -16.14 -16.97
CA ARG A 388 11.92 -14.98 -16.24
C ARG A 388 11.43 -15.47 -14.88
N THR A 389 11.96 -14.89 -13.81
CA THR A 389 11.50 -15.20 -12.45
C THR A 389 10.05 -14.76 -12.25
N THR A 390 9.29 -15.54 -11.49
CA THR A 390 7.93 -15.25 -11.05
C THR A 390 7.86 -14.93 -9.56
N SER A 391 8.99 -14.82 -8.86
CA SER A 391 8.99 -14.47 -7.44
C SER A 391 8.40 -13.06 -7.25
N PRO A 392 7.32 -12.90 -6.46
CA PRO A 392 6.69 -11.59 -6.23
C PRO A 392 7.70 -10.57 -5.70
N SER A 393 8.55 -10.96 -4.74
CA SER A 393 9.58 -10.08 -4.17
C SER A 393 10.62 -9.62 -5.20
N LEU A 394 10.99 -10.47 -6.18
CA LEU A 394 11.95 -10.11 -7.23
C LEU A 394 11.33 -9.25 -8.33
N VAL A 395 10.06 -9.50 -8.66
CA VAL A 395 9.31 -8.72 -9.66
C VAL A 395 9.09 -7.29 -9.19
N ALA A 396 8.80 -7.10 -7.89
CA ALA A 396 8.54 -5.78 -7.30
C ALA A 396 9.80 -4.92 -7.07
N MET A 397 11.02 -5.47 -7.20
CA MET A 397 12.26 -4.73 -6.91
C MET A 397 12.42 -3.43 -7.71
N GLN A 398 12.20 -3.48 -9.02
CA GLN A 398 12.35 -2.30 -9.87
C GLN A 398 11.39 -1.17 -9.48
N PRO A 399 10.06 -1.40 -9.41
CA PRO A 399 9.15 -0.33 -9.02
C PRO A 399 9.40 0.17 -7.59
N HIS A 400 9.76 -0.70 -6.63
CA HIS A 400 10.20 -0.28 -5.29
C HIS A 400 11.37 0.70 -5.34
N CYS A 401 12.43 0.38 -6.09
CA CYS A 401 13.61 1.23 -6.22
C CYS A 401 13.26 2.59 -6.86
N PHE A 402 12.32 2.64 -7.81
CA PHE A 402 11.87 3.90 -8.40
C PHE A 402 11.12 4.80 -7.40
N LYS A 403 10.42 4.21 -6.43
CA LYS A 403 9.78 4.96 -5.34
C LYS A 403 10.81 5.43 -4.33
N LEU A 404 11.63 4.51 -3.84
CA LEU A 404 12.66 4.76 -2.85
C LEU A 404 13.66 5.83 -3.30
N LEU A 405 14.16 5.72 -4.53
CA LEU A 405 15.20 6.61 -5.07
C LEU A 405 14.63 7.83 -5.81
N ARG A 406 13.33 8.13 -5.68
CA ARG A 406 12.64 9.12 -6.51
C ARG A 406 13.36 10.48 -6.59
N PRO A 407 13.75 11.13 -5.48
CA PRO A 407 14.53 12.38 -5.54
C PRO A 407 15.88 12.21 -6.23
N LEU A 408 16.59 11.11 -5.98
CA LEU A 408 17.92 10.83 -6.53
C LEU A 408 17.87 10.61 -8.05
N VAL A 409 16.99 9.76 -8.55
CA VAL A 409 16.88 9.46 -10.00
C VAL A 409 16.36 10.64 -10.81
N SER A 410 15.73 11.63 -10.16
CA SER A 410 15.37 12.89 -10.81
C SER A 410 16.58 13.77 -11.14
N LYS A 411 17.68 13.59 -10.42
CA LYS A 411 18.95 14.33 -10.61
C LYS A 411 20.00 13.51 -11.33
N HIS A 412 20.12 12.22 -11.02
CA HIS A 412 21.15 11.33 -11.55
C HIS A 412 20.59 10.41 -12.63
N HIS A 413 20.60 10.90 -13.87
CA HIS A 413 19.92 10.23 -14.99
C HIS A 413 20.59 8.88 -15.36
N GLY A 414 21.91 8.75 -15.17
CA GLY A 414 22.59 7.46 -15.35
C GLY A 414 22.07 6.36 -14.43
N ILE A 415 21.77 6.69 -13.17
CA ILE A 415 21.19 5.76 -12.19
C ILE A 415 19.75 5.42 -12.58
N ARG A 416 18.96 6.43 -13.00
CA ARG A 416 17.61 6.23 -13.51
C ARG A 416 17.59 5.24 -14.69
N ASP A 417 18.51 5.40 -15.63
CA ASP A 417 18.57 4.60 -16.84
C ASP A 417 19.08 3.18 -16.55
N ALA A 418 20.05 3.02 -15.64
CA ALA A 418 20.48 1.71 -15.14
C ALA A 418 19.34 0.96 -14.43
N LEU A 419 18.58 1.65 -13.57
CA LEU A 419 17.42 1.09 -12.90
C LEU A 419 16.31 0.72 -13.89
N ALA A 420 16.03 1.55 -14.90
CA ALA A 420 15.04 1.27 -15.94
C ALA A 420 15.39 0.03 -16.79
N LYS A 421 16.69 -0.23 -16.98
CA LYS A 421 17.20 -1.41 -17.70
C LYS A 421 17.24 -2.68 -16.85
N SER A 422 17.26 -2.55 -15.51
CA SER A 422 17.21 -3.68 -14.58
C SER A 422 15.96 -4.53 -14.78
N ARG A 423 16.05 -5.84 -14.54
CA ARG A 423 14.95 -6.80 -14.73
C ARG A 423 14.78 -7.66 -13.48
N ALA A 424 13.58 -8.18 -13.28
CA ALA A 424 13.28 -9.08 -12.17
C ALA A 424 14.29 -10.24 -12.14
N GLY A 425 14.91 -10.45 -10.97
CA GLY A 425 15.94 -11.48 -10.76
C GLY A 425 17.33 -11.14 -11.27
N ASP A 426 17.56 -10.00 -11.94
CA ASP A 426 18.89 -9.55 -12.33
C ASP A 426 19.58 -8.80 -11.18
N ILE A 427 19.96 -9.55 -10.15
CA ILE A 427 20.51 -9.00 -8.91
C ILE A 427 21.80 -8.21 -9.15
N LYS A 428 22.61 -8.64 -10.14
CA LYS A 428 23.83 -7.91 -10.53
C LYS A 428 23.53 -6.50 -11.03
N ALA A 429 22.45 -6.32 -11.79
CA ALA A 429 22.02 -5.00 -12.24
C ALA A 429 21.61 -4.10 -11.05
N PHE A 430 20.93 -4.66 -10.05
CA PHE A 430 20.56 -3.92 -8.83
C PHE A 430 21.77 -3.59 -7.94
N GLU A 431 22.78 -4.46 -7.86
CA GLU A 431 24.06 -4.15 -7.20
C GLU A 431 24.79 -2.99 -7.89
N ASN A 432 24.79 -2.97 -9.22
CA ASN A 432 25.36 -1.84 -9.96
C ASN A 432 24.60 -0.53 -9.65
N VAL A 433 23.27 -0.58 -9.57
CA VAL A 433 22.47 0.58 -9.13
C VAL A 433 22.84 1.01 -7.71
N LEU A 434 23.07 0.06 -6.79
CA LEU A 434 23.55 0.36 -5.44
C LEU A 434 24.91 1.04 -5.45
N GLN A 435 25.90 0.52 -6.18
CA GLN A 435 27.24 1.11 -6.27
C GLN A 435 27.21 2.53 -6.82
N MET A 436 26.44 2.77 -7.90
CA MET A 436 26.26 4.11 -8.43
C MET A 436 25.57 5.03 -7.42
N THR A 437 24.60 4.51 -6.66
CA THR A 437 23.90 5.24 -5.60
C THR A 437 24.87 5.62 -4.48
N GLU A 438 25.66 4.69 -3.97
CA GLU A 438 26.67 4.95 -2.92
C GLU A 438 27.68 6.03 -3.33
N LYS A 439 28.14 6.00 -4.60
CA LYS A 439 29.03 7.02 -5.15
C LYS A 439 28.42 8.42 -5.09
N VAL A 440 27.20 8.60 -5.60
CA VAL A 440 26.58 9.93 -5.63
C VAL A 440 26.13 10.39 -4.23
N VAL A 441 25.73 9.46 -3.35
CA VAL A 441 25.40 9.80 -1.96
C VAL A 441 26.64 10.33 -1.23
N LYS A 442 27.82 9.71 -1.43
CA LYS A 442 29.11 10.24 -0.94
C LYS A 442 29.37 11.68 -1.41
N GLU A 443 29.19 11.94 -2.70
CA GLU A 443 29.33 13.29 -3.27
C GLU A 443 28.34 14.29 -2.63
N GLY A 444 27.08 13.88 -2.45
CA GLY A 444 26.04 14.70 -1.86
C GLY A 444 26.27 15.03 -0.37
N ILE A 445 26.89 14.12 0.39
CA ILE A 445 27.27 14.35 1.79
C ILE A 445 28.42 15.35 1.86
N LEU A 446 29.47 15.14 1.08
CA LEU A 446 30.63 16.04 1.01
C LEU A 446 30.22 17.46 0.60
N GLU A 447 29.30 17.59 -0.36
CA GLU A 447 28.75 18.89 -0.76
C GLU A 447 27.93 19.54 0.38
N TYR A 448 27.07 18.77 1.05
CA TYR A 448 26.27 19.27 2.18
C TYR A 448 27.17 19.83 3.28
N GLU A 449 28.23 19.12 3.66
CA GLU A 449 29.17 19.57 4.70
C GLU A 449 30.02 20.75 4.25
N ARG A 450 30.58 20.70 3.03
CA ARG A 450 31.41 21.78 2.48
C ARG A 450 30.64 23.10 2.41
N THR A 451 29.33 23.04 2.13
CA THR A 451 28.45 24.22 2.07
C THR A 451 27.79 24.54 3.40
N ASN A 452 28.09 23.80 4.48
CA ASN A 452 27.44 23.94 5.78
C ASN A 452 25.90 23.92 5.67
N GLY A 453 25.38 23.03 4.82
CA GLY A 453 23.96 22.81 4.55
C GLY A 453 23.31 23.80 3.58
N GLU A 454 24.05 24.77 3.04
CA GLU A 454 23.47 25.79 2.15
C GLU A 454 22.98 25.20 0.82
N SER A 455 23.66 24.17 0.27
CA SER A 455 23.22 23.48 -0.95
C SER A 455 21.81 22.88 -0.82
N TYR A 456 21.47 22.38 0.37
CA TYR A 456 20.13 21.88 0.67
C TYR A 456 19.11 23.02 0.79
N LYS A 457 19.45 24.11 1.48
CA LYS A 457 18.53 25.25 1.64
C LYS A 457 18.17 25.87 0.30
N GLU A 458 19.16 26.10 -0.56
CA GLU A 458 18.94 26.61 -1.92
C GLU A 458 18.03 25.67 -2.74
N GLU A 459 18.18 24.35 -2.58
CA GLU A 459 17.28 23.38 -3.24
C GLU A 459 15.84 23.51 -2.73
N VAL A 460 15.65 23.63 -1.42
CA VAL A 460 14.33 23.81 -0.80
C VAL A 460 13.68 25.09 -1.32
N GLU A 461 14.39 26.21 -1.24
CA GLU A 461 13.90 27.52 -1.70
C GLU A 461 13.54 27.52 -3.18
N ARG A 462 14.37 26.92 -4.03
CA ARG A 462 14.07 26.78 -5.46
C ARG A 462 12.83 25.93 -5.69
N ALA A 463 12.70 24.79 -5.01
CA ALA A 463 11.53 23.93 -5.13
C ALA A 463 10.24 24.63 -4.69
N GLU A 464 10.31 25.48 -3.67
CA GLU A 464 9.19 26.32 -3.23
C GLU A 464 8.83 27.37 -4.26
N LYS A 465 9.81 28.14 -4.75
CA LYS A 465 9.62 29.17 -5.79
C LYS A 465 8.98 28.57 -7.04
N GLU A 466 9.52 27.46 -7.54
CA GLU A 466 8.94 26.76 -8.71
C GLU A 466 7.48 26.33 -8.46
N ARG A 467 7.14 25.99 -7.22
CA ARG A 467 5.80 25.52 -6.86
C ARG A 467 4.82 26.68 -6.71
N GLU A 468 5.26 27.78 -6.12
CA GLU A 468 4.53 29.05 -6.04
C GLU A 468 4.30 29.65 -7.43
N GLU A 469 5.32 29.70 -8.29
CA GLU A 469 5.21 30.16 -9.68
C GLU A 469 4.20 29.32 -10.47
N LYS A 470 4.23 27.99 -10.30
CA LYS A 470 3.23 27.10 -10.92
C LYS A 470 1.81 27.33 -10.39
N MET A 471 1.65 27.78 -9.15
CA MET A 471 0.33 28.19 -8.63
C MET A 471 -0.12 29.52 -9.25
N LYS A 472 0.78 30.49 -9.42
CA LYS A 472 0.49 31.81 -10.02
C LYS A 472 0.27 31.74 -11.54
N GLY A 473 0.98 30.85 -12.24
CA GLY A 473 0.96 30.72 -13.71
C GLY A 473 -0.27 29.98 -14.28
N GLY A 474 -1.02 29.26 -13.45
CA GLY A 474 -2.20 28.48 -13.87
C GLY A 474 -3.38 29.29 -14.42
N GLY A 475 -3.36 30.62 -14.28
CA GLY A 475 -4.39 31.51 -14.83
C GLY A 475 -4.31 31.76 -16.34
N LYS A 476 -3.18 31.47 -17.01
CA LYS A 476 -2.98 31.84 -18.43
C LYS A 476 -3.38 30.78 -19.47
N GLY A 477 -3.79 29.58 -19.05
CA GLY A 477 -4.13 28.46 -19.95
C GLY A 477 -5.62 28.25 -20.25
N ALA A 478 -6.52 29.01 -19.61
CA ALA A 478 -7.96 28.79 -19.70
C ALA A 478 -8.73 29.77 -20.62
N ASN A 479 -8.04 30.62 -21.38
CA ASN A 479 -8.68 31.42 -22.42
C ASN A 479 -8.54 30.74 -23.77
N GLY A 480 -9.55 29.94 -24.11
CA GLY A 480 -9.84 29.60 -25.49
C GLY A 480 -9.99 30.87 -26.33
N ARG A 481 -9.49 30.83 -27.56
CA ARG A 481 -9.71 31.84 -28.59
C ARG A 481 -11.15 32.34 -28.59
N GLY A 482 -11.34 33.60 -28.23
CA GLY A 482 -12.61 34.30 -28.37
C GLY A 482 -12.52 35.74 -27.88
N GLY A 483 -12.44 36.68 -28.82
CA GLY A 483 -12.93 38.06 -28.64
C GLY A 483 -12.05 39.03 -27.87
N THR A 484 -11.65 40.08 -28.57
CA THR A 484 -11.02 41.32 -28.08
C THR A 484 -11.86 42.12 -27.09
N ASN A 485 -11.15 42.91 -26.27
CA ASN A 485 -11.54 44.09 -25.47
C ASN A 485 -12.06 43.84 -24.05
N GLY A 486 -11.35 44.43 -23.08
CA GLY A 486 -11.79 44.58 -21.70
C GLY A 486 -10.61 44.77 -20.76
N ASP A 487 -10.19 46.02 -20.58
CA ASP A 487 -9.22 46.44 -19.57
C ASP A 487 -9.74 46.08 -18.17
N GLY A 488 -8.95 45.31 -17.43
CA GLY A 488 -9.25 44.89 -16.08
C GLY A 488 -7.99 44.38 -15.41
N GLU A 489 -7.27 45.28 -14.75
CA GLU A 489 -6.24 44.96 -13.75
C GLU A 489 -6.89 44.24 -12.57
N GLY A 490 -7.13 42.94 -12.73
CA GLY A 490 -7.53 42.03 -11.66
C GLY A 490 -6.29 41.33 -11.12
N ASN A 491 -5.52 42.00 -10.27
CA ASN A 491 -4.45 41.39 -9.49
C ASN A 491 -5.06 40.59 -8.33
N GLY A 492 -5.84 39.56 -8.66
CA GLY A 492 -6.43 38.65 -7.68
C GLY A 492 -5.43 37.54 -7.38
N GLU A 493 -4.59 37.72 -6.35
CA GLU A 493 -3.94 36.57 -5.72
C GLU A 493 -5.05 35.69 -5.14
N VAL A 494 -5.29 34.53 -5.76
CA VAL A 494 -6.18 33.52 -5.20
C VAL A 494 -5.47 32.99 -3.94
N GLN A 495 -5.89 33.48 -2.78
CA GLN A 495 -5.49 32.88 -1.50
C GLN A 495 -6.20 31.53 -1.39
N PHE A 496 -5.42 30.45 -1.43
CA PHE A 496 -5.91 29.10 -1.19
C PHE A 496 -5.95 28.87 0.33
N GLU A 497 -7.10 28.48 0.88
CA GLU A 497 -7.26 28.19 2.31
C GLU A 497 -6.34 27.04 2.78
N GLU A 498 -5.98 26.11 1.87
CA GLU A 498 -5.06 25.00 2.14
C GLU A 498 -4.05 24.84 0.99
N SER A 499 -2.76 24.86 1.34
CA SER A 499 -1.63 24.66 0.41
C SER A 499 -0.71 23.57 0.94
N SER A 500 -0.26 22.68 0.07
CA SER A 500 0.70 21.65 0.43
C SER A 500 2.15 22.15 0.49
N LEU A 501 2.39 23.46 0.35
CA LEU A 501 3.72 24.08 0.48
C LEU A 501 4.34 23.84 1.87
N GLU A 502 3.54 23.99 2.93
CA GLU A 502 4.01 23.73 4.29
C GLU A 502 4.36 22.26 4.51
N THR A 503 3.54 21.34 3.97
CA THR A 503 3.86 19.90 4.00
C THR A 503 5.15 19.59 3.23
N VAL A 504 5.36 20.23 2.06
CA VAL A 504 6.62 20.09 1.31
C VAL A 504 7.80 20.56 2.17
N ARG A 505 7.71 21.75 2.79
CA ARG A 505 8.75 22.29 3.69
C ARG A 505 9.11 21.32 4.79
N ARG A 506 8.10 20.75 5.46
CA ARG A 506 8.28 19.81 6.56
C ARG A 506 8.91 18.49 6.13
N CYS A 507 8.50 17.95 4.97
CA CYS A 507 8.95 16.63 4.50
C CYS A 507 10.24 16.66 3.68
N LYS A 508 10.62 17.80 3.10
CA LYS A 508 11.81 17.90 2.24
C LYS A 508 13.07 17.56 3.03
N ARG A 509 13.96 16.81 2.40
CA ARG A 509 15.27 16.40 2.91
C ARG A 509 16.31 16.55 1.79
N PRO A 510 17.63 16.50 2.07
CA PRO A 510 18.62 16.35 1.03
C PRO A 510 18.24 15.20 0.10
N TRP A 511 18.50 15.35 -1.20
CA TRP A 511 17.99 14.43 -2.23
C TRP A 511 18.47 12.98 -2.10
N TRP A 512 19.53 12.75 -1.31
CA TRP A 512 20.10 11.44 -0.98
C TRP A 512 19.53 10.81 0.30
N VAL A 513 18.57 11.46 0.96
CA VAL A 513 17.83 10.97 2.13
C VAL A 513 16.42 10.57 1.69
N VAL A 514 15.94 9.41 2.17
CA VAL A 514 14.56 8.96 1.91
C VAL A 514 13.58 9.98 2.46
N GLN A 515 12.52 10.26 1.71
CA GLN A 515 11.60 11.34 2.04
C GLN A 515 10.26 11.14 1.35
N ALA A 516 9.20 11.57 2.01
CA ALA A 516 7.85 11.47 1.49
C ALA A 516 7.67 12.23 0.16
N TYR A 517 6.82 11.69 -0.70
CA TYR A 517 6.35 12.42 -1.87
C TYR A 517 5.05 13.17 -1.56
N VAL A 518 5.15 14.49 -1.46
CA VAL A 518 3.98 15.35 -1.25
C VAL A 518 3.31 15.62 -2.60
N ARG A 519 2.14 15.00 -2.81
CA ARG A 519 1.31 15.25 -3.99
C ARG A 519 0.72 16.66 -3.96
N PRO A 520 0.60 17.34 -5.11
CA PRO A 520 -0.20 18.56 -5.20
C PRO A 520 -1.66 18.30 -4.86
N LEU A 521 -2.27 19.21 -4.10
CA LEU A 521 -3.72 19.20 -3.87
C LEU A 521 -4.48 19.42 -5.19
N PRO A 522 -5.77 19.04 -5.31
CA PRO A 522 -6.50 19.13 -6.58
C PRO A 522 -6.50 20.53 -7.20
N MET A 523 -6.61 21.57 -6.36
CA MET A 523 -6.53 22.97 -6.81
C MET A 523 -5.14 23.32 -7.36
N GLU A 524 -4.07 22.85 -6.72
CA GLU A 524 -2.72 23.01 -7.23
C GLU A 524 -2.48 22.19 -8.51
N ALA A 525 -3.10 21.01 -8.62
CA ALA A 525 -3.02 20.16 -9.78
C ALA A 525 -3.73 20.78 -11.00
N LEU A 526 -4.87 21.46 -10.77
CA LEU A 526 -5.57 22.28 -11.76
C LEU A 526 -4.68 23.45 -12.22
N ALA A 527 -4.11 24.20 -11.28
CA ALA A 527 -3.23 25.33 -11.60
C ALA A 527 -2.00 24.87 -12.41
N LYS A 528 -1.46 23.69 -12.11
CA LYS A 528 -0.33 23.08 -12.86
C LYS A 528 -0.73 22.53 -14.24
N GLY A 529 -2.01 22.54 -14.61
CA GLY A 529 -2.52 21.93 -15.84
C GLY A 529 -2.51 20.39 -15.82
N SER A 530 -2.14 19.78 -14.70
CA SER A 530 -2.14 18.32 -14.50
C SER A 530 -3.52 17.73 -14.20
N LEU A 531 -4.51 18.59 -13.92
CA LEU A 531 -5.93 18.24 -13.90
C LEU A 531 -6.67 19.15 -14.90
N THR A 532 -7.56 18.59 -15.71
CA THR A 532 -8.45 19.34 -16.58
C THR A 532 -9.90 19.08 -16.17
N LEU A 533 -10.70 20.15 -16.02
CA LEU A 533 -12.14 20.03 -15.74
C LEU A 533 -12.87 19.46 -16.95
N SER A 534 -13.79 18.53 -16.71
CA SER A 534 -14.66 17.97 -17.74
C SER A 534 -15.63 19.01 -18.30
N ARG A 535 -16.20 18.76 -19.50
CA ARG A 535 -17.16 19.67 -20.15
C ARG A 535 -18.39 19.97 -19.28
N LYS A 536 -18.78 19.02 -18.41
CA LYS A 536 -19.89 19.13 -17.45
C LYS A 536 -19.54 20.01 -16.23
N GLU A 537 -18.28 20.01 -15.81
CA GLU A 537 -17.77 20.84 -14.70
C GLU A 537 -17.45 22.28 -15.15
N ARG A 538 -17.27 22.54 -16.45
CA ARG A 538 -16.99 23.87 -17.03
C ARG A 538 -18.21 24.81 -17.14
N GLY A 539 -19.34 24.50 -16.51
CA GLY A 539 -20.48 25.42 -16.43
C GLY A 539 -21.16 25.75 -17.77
N GLY A 540 -21.09 24.85 -18.76
CA GLY A 540 -21.91 25.00 -19.97
C GLY A 540 -23.36 24.65 -19.67
N LYS A 541 -24.22 25.65 -19.45
CA LYS A 541 -25.67 25.51 -19.65
C LYS A 541 -25.90 25.11 -21.11
N GLY A 542 -26.02 23.81 -21.35
CA GLY A 542 -26.40 23.23 -22.64
C GLY A 542 -27.48 22.19 -22.36
N GLU A 543 -28.68 22.52 -22.78
CA GLU A 543 -29.96 21.81 -22.65
C GLU A 543 -29.87 20.27 -22.51
N GLU A 544 -30.59 19.74 -21.51
CA GLU A 544 -31.13 18.39 -21.56
C GLU A 544 -31.95 18.24 -22.86
N LYS A 545 -31.45 17.43 -23.79
CA LYS A 545 -32.26 16.85 -24.86
C LYS A 545 -32.06 15.34 -24.83
N GLY A 546 -33.20 14.66 -24.77
CA GLY A 546 -33.37 13.27 -24.36
C GLY A 546 -32.56 12.24 -25.15
N GLU A 547 -32.21 11.17 -24.45
CA GLU A 547 -31.75 9.94 -25.05
C GLU A 547 -32.94 9.21 -25.69
N GLU A 548 -33.12 9.43 -27.00
CA GLU A 548 -33.76 8.44 -27.86
C GLU A 548 -32.70 7.70 -28.68
N LYS A 549 -32.85 6.37 -28.64
CA LYS A 549 -32.08 5.35 -29.35
C LYS A 549 -31.71 5.75 -30.78
N LYS A 550 -30.44 5.55 -31.14
CA LYS A 550 -30.06 5.06 -32.48
C LYS A 550 -28.78 4.21 -32.42
N VAL A 551 -28.99 2.92 -32.63
CA VAL A 551 -28.03 2.00 -33.24
C VAL A 551 -27.70 2.52 -34.65
N VAL A 552 -26.43 2.47 -35.07
CA VAL A 552 -25.94 2.04 -36.40
C VAL A 552 -24.46 2.42 -36.62
N GLU A 553 -23.69 1.36 -36.90
CA GLU A 553 -22.49 1.20 -37.75
C GLU A 553 -21.26 2.10 -37.59
N GLU A 554 -20.17 1.42 -37.21
CA GLU A 554 -18.78 1.79 -37.47
C GLU A 554 -18.50 2.00 -38.96
N LYS A 555 -17.93 3.16 -39.30
CA LYS A 555 -17.07 3.29 -40.48
C LYS A 555 -15.72 3.90 -40.07
N LYS A 556 -14.68 3.12 -40.34
CA LYS A 556 -13.25 3.48 -40.32
C LYS A 556 -12.98 4.82 -41.01
N VAL A 557 -12.27 5.71 -40.32
CA VAL A 557 -11.32 6.64 -40.94
C VAL A 557 -10.08 6.72 -40.04
N ASN A 558 -8.94 6.37 -40.63
CA ASN A 558 -7.59 6.48 -40.04
C ASN A 558 -7.16 7.95 -39.96
N GLY A 559 -6.39 8.30 -38.92
CA GLY A 559 -5.42 9.40 -39.01
C GLY A 559 -5.21 10.21 -37.74
N ALA A 560 -4.09 9.93 -37.05
CA ALA A 560 -3.36 10.79 -36.12
C ALA A 560 -4.02 11.12 -34.76
N GLY A 561 -3.60 10.39 -33.72
CA GLY A 561 -3.84 10.71 -32.31
C GLY A 561 -2.69 10.20 -31.45
N SER A 562 -2.14 11.09 -30.63
CA SER A 562 -1.09 10.88 -29.63
C SER A 562 -1.37 9.69 -28.70
N GLU A 563 -0.43 8.76 -28.62
CA GLU A 563 -0.47 7.62 -27.71
C GLU A 563 -0.14 8.03 -26.28
N GLU A 564 -1.15 8.13 -25.40
CA GLU A 564 -0.97 7.79 -23.98
C GLU A 564 -1.01 6.26 -23.85
N GLY A 565 0.13 5.63 -24.15
CA GLY A 565 0.27 4.17 -24.15
C GLY A 565 0.58 3.60 -22.76
N GLY A 566 -0.45 3.33 -21.96
CA GLY A 566 -0.37 2.29 -20.93
C GLY A 566 -0.41 0.91 -21.62
N LYS A 567 0.70 0.18 -21.62
CA LYS A 567 0.76 -1.17 -22.23
C LYS A 567 0.06 -2.19 -21.31
N VAL A 568 -0.98 -2.84 -21.84
CA VAL A 568 -1.70 -3.95 -21.20
C VAL A 568 -1.26 -5.27 -21.85
N GLU A 569 -0.96 -6.30 -21.05
CA GLU A 569 -0.90 -7.68 -21.55
C GLU A 569 -2.22 -8.38 -21.23
N VAL A 570 -2.83 -8.98 -22.25
CA VAL A 570 -4.05 -9.79 -22.13
C VAL A 570 -3.62 -11.24 -21.96
N GLN A 571 -4.00 -11.88 -20.85
CA GLN A 571 -3.92 -13.35 -20.73
C GLN A 571 -5.32 -13.94 -20.89
N ALA A 572 -5.45 -14.88 -21.82
CA ALA A 572 -6.61 -15.75 -21.93
C ALA A 572 -6.48 -16.89 -20.92
N VAL A 573 -7.56 -17.22 -20.21
CA VAL A 573 -7.61 -18.36 -19.27
C VAL A 573 -8.67 -19.34 -19.75
N GLY A 574 -8.25 -20.59 -20.02
CA GLY A 574 -9.13 -21.72 -20.36
C GLY A 574 -8.53 -22.67 -21.40
N GLU A 575 -7.87 -23.74 -20.96
CA GLU A 575 -7.77 -24.98 -21.76
C GLU A 575 -8.92 -25.88 -21.29
N GLY A 576 -10.03 -25.83 -22.02
CA GLY A 576 -11.09 -26.81 -21.93
C GLY A 576 -11.03 -27.70 -23.17
N ASP A 577 -10.66 -28.97 -22.99
CA ASP A 577 -10.91 -30.00 -24.00
C ASP A 577 -12.42 -30.11 -24.24
N GLY A 578 -12.85 -29.96 -25.49
CA GLY A 578 -14.19 -30.32 -25.95
C GLY A 578 -15.10 -29.13 -26.30
N GLU A 579 -15.63 -29.19 -27.51
CA GLU A 579 -16.54 -28.25 -28.17
C GLU A 579 -17.61 -27.61 -27.26
N LYS A 580 -17.41 -26.33 -26.92
CA LYS A 580 -18.45 -25.30 -26.80
C LYS A 580 -17.79 -23.91 -26.73
N LYS A 581 -17.94 -23.11 -27.80
CA LYS A 581 -17.53 -21.70 -27.83
C LYS A 581 -18.40 -20.88 -26.88
N GLY A 582 -18.00 -20.77 -25.61
CA GLY A 582 -18.45 -19.72 -24.69
C GLY A 582 -17.53 -18.50 -24.80
N GLU A 583 -18.09 -17.29 -24.57
CA GLU A 583 -17.36 -16.02 -24.60
C GLU A 583 -16.12 -16.07 -23.71
N MET A 584 -14.95 -15.81 -24.30
CA MET A 584 -13.67 -15.71 -23.60
C MET A 584 -13.64 -14.34 -22.89
N GLU A 585 -13.85 -14.34 -21.57
CA GLU A 585 -13.79 -13.11 -20.78
C GLU A 585 -12.31 -12.81 -20.43
N THR A 586 -11.80 -11.69 -20.95
CA THR A 586 -10.42 -11.25 -20.73
C THR A 586 -10.31 -10.46 -19.43
N VAL A 587 -9.45 -10.89 -18.51
CA VAL A 587 -9.15 -10.15 -17.28
C VAL A 587 -7.78 -9.47 -17.41
N GLU A 588 -7.75 -8.15 -17.30
CA GLU A 588 -6.53 -7.33 -17.34
C GLU A 588 -5.92 -7.19 -15.95
N VAL A 589 -4.61 -7.42 -15.80
CA VAL A 589 -3.85 -7.07 -14.58
C VAL A 589 -3.20 -5.70 -14.80
N PRO A 590 -3.28 -4.75 -13.85
CA PRO A 590 -2.67 -3.43 -14.02
C PRO A 590 -1.15 -3.52 -14.13
N LYS A 591 -0.52 -2.63 -14.90
CA LYS A 591 0.89 -2.29 -14.75
C LYS A 591 1.07 -0.78 -14.55
N ASP A 592 1.95 -0.46 -13.60
CA ASP A 592 2.54 0.84 -13.26
C ASP A 592 1.62 2.01 -12.80
N GLY A 593 1.79 2.39 -11.53
CA GLY A 593 1.74 3.80 -11.11
C GLY A 593 0.51 4.30 -10.34
N LEU A 594 -0.56 3.51 -10.22
CA LEU A 594 -1.76 3.87 -9.44
C LEU A 594 -1.90 2.94 -8.24
N VAL A 595 -1.20 3.28 -7.15
CA VAL A 595 -1.39 2.63 -5.84
C VAL A 595 -2.87 2.76 -5.45
N CYS A 596 -3.54 1.67 -5.05
CA CYS A 596 -4.79 1.77 -4.29
C CYS A 596 -4.43 2.24 -2.86
N GLY A 597 -4.01 3.50 -2.72
CA GLY A 597 -3.75 4.18 -1.44
C GLY A 597 -4.66 5.38 -1.32
#